data_AF-A0A6M2E0R7-F1
#
_entry.id   AF-A0A6M2E0R7-F1
#
_cell.length_a   1.000
_cell.length_b   1.000
_cell.length_c   1.000
_cell.angle_alpha   90.00
_cell.angle_beta   90.00
_cell.angle_gamma   90.00
#
_symmetry.space_group_name_H-M   'P 1'
#
loop_
_entity.id
_entity.type
_entity.pdbx_description
1 polymer ?
#
loop_
_entity_poly.entity_id
_entity_poly.type
_entity_poly.pdbx_seq_one_letter_code
_entity_poly.pdbx_strand_id
1 'polypeptide(L)' 'MTSVQLADMRKPYVSGVFLEKDLPTRDPVELFERWFTEVKDGGLMYESNAVALATATKSGFPSSRMVLL' A
#
# COMPACT_ATOMS: atom_id res chain seq x y z
N MET A 1 33.96 -8.09 4.62
CA MET A 1 32.56 -7.64 4.67
C MET A 1 31.70 -8.88 4.76
N THR A 2 31.00 -9.08 5.87
CA THR A 2 30.06 -10.18 6.04
C THR A 2 28.94 -10.01 5.01
N SER A 3 28.77 -10.98 4.10
CA SER A 3 27.69 -10.94 3.12
C SER A 3 26.36 -11.08 3.86
N VAL A 4 25.49 -10.08 3.76
CA VAL A 4 24.12 -10.19 4.25
C VAL A 4 23.41 -11.27 3.44
N GLN A 5 22.92 -12.32 4.12
CA GLN A 5 22.08 -13.33 3.50
C GLN A 5 20.68 -12.74 3.35
N LEU A 6 20.30 -12.36 2.12
CA LEU A 6 19.00 -11.72 1.84
C LEU A 6 17.80 -12.55 2.31
N ALA A 7 17.97 -13.87 2.38
CA ALA A 7 16.96 -14.80 2.89
C ALA A 7 16.57 -14.48 4.35
N ASP A 8 17.53 -14.06 5.18
CA ASP A 8 17.31 -13.77 6.60
C ASP A 8 16.50 -12.49 6.83
N MET A 9 16.38 -11.63 5.81
CA MET A 9 15.55 -10.42 5.86
C MET A 9 14.07 -10.70 5.58
N ARG A 10 13.73 -11.90 5.09
CA ARG A 10 12.35 -12.25 4.73
C ARG A 10 11.52 -12.36 6.00
N LYS A 11 10.56 -11.45 6.13
CA LYS A 11 9.50 -11.59 7.13
C LYS A 11 8.44 -12.57 6.61
N PRO A 12 7.99 -13.55 7.41
CA PRO A 12 6.85 -14.35 7.03
C PRO A 12 5.60 -13.45 7.01
N TYR A 13 4.93 -13.38 5.86
CA TYR A 13 3.68 -12.61 5.70
C TYR A 13 2.48 -13.43 6.22
N VAL A 14 2.52 -13.76 7.50
CA VAL A 14 1.44 -14.46 8.22
C VAL A 14 0.45 -13.44 8.76
N SER A 15 -0.41 -12.92 7.87
CA SER A 15 -1.59 -12.14 8.26
C SER A 15 -2.85 -13.01 8.20
N GLY A 16 -3.93 -12.55 8.85
CA GLY A 16 -5.25 -13.14 8.66
C GLY A 16 -5.73 -13.03 7.21
N VAL A 17 -6.73 -13.83 6.86
CA VAL A 17 -7.38 -13.75 5.54
C VAL A 17 -8.47 -12.68 5.58
N PHE A 18 -8.54 -11.84 4.57
CA PHE A 18 -9.60 -10.87 4.35
C PHE A 18 -10.31 -11.20 3.03
N LEU A 19 -11.56 -11.68 3.10
CA LEU A 19 -12.32 -12.16 1.94
C LEU A 19 -13.33 -11.13 1.46
N GLU A 20 -13.83 -11.27 0.23
CA GLU A 20 -14.81 -10.34 -0.36
C GLU A 20 -16.15 -10.29 0.40
N LYS A 21 -16.46 -11.34 1.18
CA LYS A 21 -17.62 -11.38 2.07
C LYS A 21 -17.44 -10.51 3.33
N ASP A 22 -16.19 -10.21 3.68
CA ASP A 22 -15.83 -9.40 4.85
C ASP A 22 -15.75 -7.90 4.49
N LEU A 23 -15.92 -7.55 3.21
CA LEU A 23 -15.92 -6.17 2.74
C LEU A 23 -17.12 -5.39 3.31
N PRO A 24 -16.88 -4.21 3.91
CA PRO A 24 -17.95 -3.39 4.49
C PRO A 24 -18.84 -2.73 3.43
N THR A 25 -18.38 -2.63 2.19
CA THR A 25 -19.09 -2.07 1.04
C THR A 25 -18.53 -2.66 -0.26
N ARG A 26 -19.34 -2.65 -1.32
CA ARG A 26 -18.91 -3.03 -2.68
C ARG A 26 -18.52 -1.83 -3.53
N ASP A 27 -18.74 -0.61 -3.04
CA ASP A 27 -18.27 0.61 -3.68
C ASP A 27 -16.77 0.79 -3.37
N PRO A 28 -15.89 0.78 -4.40
CA PRO A 28 -14.46 0.90 -4.19
C PRO A 28 -14.02 2.26 -3.65
N VAL A 29 -14.76 3.33 -3.94
CA VAL A 29 -14.43 4.68 -3.47
C VAL A 29 -14.78 4.80 -1.99
N GLU A 30 -15.96 4.30 -1.60
CA GLU A 30 -16.35 4.26 -0.19
C GLU A 30 -15.41 3.36 0.64
N LEU A 31 -14.98 2.22 0.09
CA LEU A 31 -13.99 1.36 0.75
C LEU A 31 -12.67 2.09 0.99
N PHE A 32 -12.17 2.80 -0.03
CA PHE A 32 -10.98 3.62 0.08
C PHE A 32 -11.13 4.70 1.16
N GLU A 33 -12.24 5.45 1.16
CA GLU A 33 -12.49 6.50 2.16
C GLU A 33 -12.47 5.96 3.60
N ARG A 34 -13.09 4.79 3.82
CA ARG A 34 -13.10 4.12 5.13
C ARG A 34 -11.69 3.77 5.58
N TRP A 35 -10.92 3.07 4.75
CA TRP A 35 -9.56 2.66 5.09
C TRP A 35 -8.60 3.83 5.22
N PHE A 36 -8.70 4.82 4.34
CA PHE A 36 -7.87 6.02 4.42
C PHE A 36 -8.13 6.79 5.72
N THR A 37 -9.40 6.93 6.11
CA THR A 37 -9.77 7.59 7.37
C THR A 37 -9.25 6.82 8.58
N GLU A 38 -9.38 5.48 8.59
CA GLU A 38 -8.86 4.63 9.66
C GLU A 38 -7.35 4.82 9.87
N VAL A 39 -6.57 4.84 8.79
CA VAL A 39 -5.11 5.03 8.86
C VAL A 39 -4.74 6.46 9.27
N LYS A 40 -5.42 7.45 8.70
CA LYS A 40 -5.22 8.88 8.99
C LYS A 40 -5.48 9.18 10.47
N ASP A 41 -6.59 8.68 11.02
CA ASP A 41 -7.00 8.94 12.40
C ASP A 41 -6.28 8.01 13.41
N GLY A 42 -5.81 6.85 12.96
CA GLY A 42 -5.07 5.89 13.79
C GLY A 42 -3.66 6.34 14.18
N GLY A 43 -3.10 7.37 13.51
CA GLY A 43 -1.80 7.96 13.86
C GLY A 43 -0.59 7.02 13.71
N LEU A 44 -0.77 5.90 13.00
CA LEU A 44 0.28 4.88 12.80
C LEU A 44 1.23 5.22 11.64
N MET A 45 0.80 6.10 10.73
CA MET A 45 1.55 6.51 9.54
C MET A 45 1.94 7.97 9.67
N TYR A 46 3.18 8.30 9.30
CA TYR A 46 3.66 9.68 9.30
C TYR A 46 2.96 10.55 8.23
N GLU A 47 2.69 9.98 7.05
CA GLU A 47 2.07 10.68 5.93
C GLU A 47 1.09 9.74 5.20
N SER A 48 -0.15 9.67 5.67
CA SER A 48 -1.15 8.72 5.18
C SER A 48 -1.60 8.97 3.74
N ASN A 49 -1.42 10.19 3.23
CA ASN A 49 -1.76 10.59 1.86
C ASN A 49 -0.59 10.49 0.86
N ALA A 50 0.57 9.98 1.28
CA ALA A 50 1.70 9.74 0.39
C ALA A 50 1.43 8.52 -0.51
N VAL A 51 1.49 8.72 -1.84
CA VAL A 51 1.20 7.68 -2.84
C VAL A 51 2.35 7.56 -3.83
N ALA A 52 2.77 6.33 -4.12
CA ALA A 52 3.72 6.03 -5.19
C ALA A 52 2.99 5.98 -6.55
N LEU A 53 3.02 7.09 -7.29
CA LEU A 53 2.36 7.19 -8.59
C LEU A 53 3.29 6.69 -9.70
N ALA A 54 2.90 5.60 -10.36
CA ALA A 54 3.56 5.10 -11.55
C ALA A 54 2.89 5.64 -12.84
N THR A 55 3.70 6.15 -13.77
CA THR A 55 3.24 6.58 -15.10
C THR A 55 4.17 6.03 -16.17
N ALA A 56 3.64 5.75 -17.36
CA ALA A 56 4.43 5.36 -18.52
C ALA A 56 4.25 6.35 -19.67
N THR A 57 5.30 6.55 -20.46
CA THR A 57 5.19 7.25 -21.74
C THR A 57 4.58 6.32 -22.80
N LYS A 58 4.38 6.81 -24.02
CA LYS A 58 3.87 6.00 -25.14
C LYS A 58 4.72 4.77 -25.47
N SER A 59 6.01 4.75 -25.09
CA SER A 59 6.89 3.60 -25.28
C SER A 59 6.73 2.52 -24.20
N GLY A 60 5.86 2.73 -23.20
CA GLY A 60 5.51 1.73 -22.19
C GLY A 60 6.53 1.56 -21.05
N PHE A 61 7.61 2.35 -21.03
CA PHE A 61 8.58 2.32 -19.93
C PHE A 61 8.01 3.08 -18.71
N PRO A 62 7.77 2.40 -17.57
CA PRO A 62 7.21 3.05 -16.39
C PRO A 62 8.28 3.84 -15.62
N SER A 63 7.83 4.90 -14.97
CA SER A 63 8.56 5.66 -13.95
C SER A 63 7.65 5.88 -12.75
N SER A 64 8.22 5.98 -11.54
CA SER A 64 7.44 6.21 -10.31
C SER A 64 8.02 7.34 -9.47
N ARG A 65 7.15 8.03 -8.74
CA ARG A 65 7.51 9.06 -7.76
C ARG A 65 6.48 9.09 -6.63
N MET A 66 6.88 9.61 -5.48
CA MET A 66 5.93 9.95 -4.42
C MET A 66 5.19 11.24 -4.77
N VAL A 67 3.88 11.24 -4.54
CA VAL A 67 3.00 12.41 -4.62
C VAL A 67 2.06 12.41 -3.41
N LEU A 68 1.40 13.54 -3.15
CA LEU A 68 0.32 13.63 -2.17
C LEU A 68 -1.02 13.57 -2.92
N LEU A 69 -2.00 12.86 -2.35
CA LEU A 69 -3.39 12.86 -2.82
C LEU A 69 -4.04 14.25 -2.70
#